data_AF-A0ABD4XXR6-F1
#
_entry.id   AF-A0ABD4XXR6-F1
#
_cell.length_a   1.000
_cell.length_b   1.000
_cell.length_c   1.000
_cell.angle_alpha   90.00
_cell.angle_beta   90.00
_cell.angle_gamma   90.00
#
_symmetry.space_group_name_H-M   'P 1'
#
loop_
_entity.id
_entity.type
_entity.pdbx_description
1 polymer ?
#
loop_
_entity_poly.entity_id
_entity_poly.type
_entity_poly.pdbx_seq_one_letter_code
_entity_poly.pdbx_strand_id
1 'polypeptide(L)' 'MKISAYLAALGASMLLSGCVVQSTYSKTVTVTKDPSGKVLNIVETETVVQPAQGYPLKLQLINGVQP' A
#
# COMPACT_ATOMS: atom_id res chain seq x y z
N MET A 1 -5.62 -16.91 -40.47
CA MET A 1 -6.58 -16.81 -39.34
C MET A 1 -5.94 -16.91 -37.96
N LYS A 2 -4.84 -17.67 -37.75
CA LYS A 2 -4.26 -17.88 -36.40
C LYS A 2 -3.72 -16.59 -35.72
N ILE A 3 -3.11 -15.68 -36.48
CA ILE A 3 -2.54 -14.41 -35.96
C ILE A 3 -3.59 -13.51 -35.29
N SER A 4 -4.80 -13.46 -35.84
CA SER A 4 -5.90 -12.65 -35.28
C SER A 4 -6.36 -13.16 -33.91
N ALA A 5 -6.35 -14.47 -33.70
CA ALA A 5 -6.68 -15.07 -32.41
C ALA A 5 -5.62 -14.76 -31.34
N TYR A 6 -4.33 -14.74 -31.72
CA TYR A 6 -3.25 -14.39 -30.79
C TYR A 6 -3.30 -12.92 -30.37
N LEU A 7 -3.57 -11.98 -31.30
CA LEU A 7 -3.75 -10.58 -30.95
C LEU A 7 -4.97 -10.34 -30.05
N ALA A 8 -6.08 -11.03 -30.31
CA ALA A 8 -7.27 -10.95 -29.47
C ALA A 8 -6.99 -11.48 -28.05
N ALA A 9 -6.27 -12.60 -27.94
CA ALA A 9 -5.87 -13.16 -26.64
C ALA A 9 -4.93 -12.22 -25.86
N LEU A 10 -3.98 -11.57 -26.54
CA LEU A 10 -3.07 -10.61 -25.91
C LEU A 10 -3.82 -9.37 -25.38
N GLY A 11 -4.73 -8.81 -26.20
CA GLY A 11 -5.55 -7.68 -25.79
C GLY A 11 -6.47 -8.01 -24.61
N ALA A 12 -7.08 -9.20 -24.60
CA ALA A 12 -7.90 -9.65 -23.48
C ALA A 12 -7.08 -9.81 -22.19
N SER A 13 -5.83 -10.30 -22.29
CA SER A 13 -4.95 -10.47 -21.13
C SER A 13 -4.56 -9.13 -20.47
N MET A 14 -4.39 -8.07 -21.27
CA MET A 14 -4.09 -6.73 -20.78
C MET A 14 -5.29 -6.06 -20.08
N LEU A 15 -6.52 -6.41 -20.47
CA LEU A 15 -7.74 -5.92 -19.80
C LEU A 15 -8.00 -6.67 -18.48
N LEU A 16 -7.53 -7.91 -18.36
CA LEU A 16 -7.65 -8.74 -17.16
C LEU A 16 -6.52 -8.50 -16.14
N SER A 17 -5.40 -7.91 -16.56
CA SER A 17 -4.42 -7.32 -15.64
C SER A 17 -5.01 -6.04 -15.05
N GLY A 18 -5.85 -6.21 -14.02
CA GLY A 18 -6.47 -5.11 -13.28
C GLY A 18 -5.43 -4.07 -12.86
N CYS A 19 -5.83 -2.80 -12.93
CA CYS A 19 -5.02 -1.68 -12.49
C CYS A 19 -4.79 -1.82 -10.98
N VAL A 20 -3.63 -2.34 -10.57
CA VAL A 20 -3.22 -2.30 -9.17
C VAL A 20 -3.00 -0.85 -8.81
N VAL A 21 -4.00 -0.25 -8.19
CA VAL A 21 -3.93 1.14 -7.74
C VAL A 21 -2.93 1.20 -6.61
N GLN A 22 -1.76 1.79 -6.89
CA GLN A 22 -0.67 1.91 -5.95
C GLN A 22 -1.12 2.79 -4.78
N SER A 23 -1.42 2.15 -3.65
CA SER A 23 -1.65 2.85 -2.40
C SER A 23 -0.29 3.26 -1.82
N THR A 24 -0.21 4.48 -1.30
CA THR A 24 1.02 4.95 -0.64
C THR A 24 0.86 4.78 0.86
N TYR A 25 1.78 4.04 1.46
CA TYR A 25 1.93 3.91 2.91
C TYR A 25 3.15 4.68 3.38
N SER A 26 2.99 5.51 4.40
CA SER A 26 4.10 6.21 5.05
C SER A 26 4.04 6.00 6.56
N LYS A 27 5.17 5.60 7.15
CA LYS A 27 5.36 5.51 8.61
C LYS A 27 6.50 6.41 9.02
N THR A 28 6.25 7.28 9.99
CA THR A 28 7.26 8.14 10.61
C THR A 28 7.43 7.71 12.06
N VAL A 29 8.68 7.41 12.44
CA VAL A 29 9.05 7.05 13.80
C VAL A 29 9.96 8.13 14.35
N THR A 30 9.50 8.85 15.37
CA THR A 30 10.29 9.86 16.08
C THR A 30 10.73 9.29 17.42
N VAL A 31 12.05 9.18 17.62
CA VAL A 31 12.65 8.68 18.86
C VAL A 31 13.30 9.83 19.61
N THR A 32 12.82 10.13 20.81
CA THR A 32 13.44 11.10 21.71
C THR A 32 14.38 10.37 22.66
N LYS A 33 15.63 10.84 22.74
CA LYS A 33 16.66 10.26 23.62
C LYS A 33 17.22 11.30 24.58
N ASP A 34 17.67 10.85 25.73
CA ASP A 34 18.45 11.67 26.66
C ASP A 34 19.93 11.76 26.24
N PRO A 35 20.76 12.61 26.89
CA PRO A 35 22.17 12.75 26.57
C PRO A 35 23.01 11.47 26.77
N SER A 36 22.52 10.52 27.58
CA SER A 36 23.16 9.21 27.76
C SER A 36 22.80 8.20 26.67
N GLY A 37 21.91 8.59 25.74
CA GLY A 37 21.43 7.76 24.63
C GLY A 37 20.22 6.89 25.00
N LYS A 38 19.68 7.01 26.21
CA LYS A 38 18.48 6.26 26.63
C LYS A 38 17.25 6.81 25.91
N VAL A 39 16.41 5.91 25.40
CA VAL A 39 15.14 6.28 24.77
C VAL A 39 14.15 6.73 25.85
N LEU A 40 13.62 7.95 25.68
CA LEU A 40 12.62 8.54 26.56
C LEU A 40 11.21 8.40 25.98
N ASN A 41 11.08 8.50 24.65
CA ASN A 41 9.79 8.44 23.98
C ASN A 41 9.95 7.92 22.55
N ILE A 42 8.92 7.24 22.06
CA ILE A 42 8.77 6.81 20.67
C ILE A 42 7.39 7.23 20.21
N VAL A 43 7.32 8.09 19.19
CA VAL A 43 6.07 8.48 18.54
C VAL A 43 6.04 7.86 17.16
N GLU A 44 5.01 7.07 16.87
CA GLU A 44 4.78 6.45 15.58
C GLU A 44 3.54 7.06 14.92
N THR A 45 3.71 7.58 13.70
CA THR A 45 2.63 8.11 12.89
C THR A 45 2.55 7.32 11.58
N GLU A 46 1.38 6.78 11.28
CA GLU A 46 1.12 5.97 10.08
C GLU A 46 0.05 6.67 9.22
N THR A 47 0.33 6.85 7.92
CA THR A 47 -0.56 7.49 6.96
C THR A 47 -0.75 6.61 5.74
N VAL A 48 -2.01 6.41 5.33
CA VAL A 48 -2.39 5.68 4.12
C VAL A 48 -3.08 6.62 3.15
N VAL A 49 -2.59 6.72 1.91
CA VAL A 49 -3.24 7.47 0.83
C VAL A 49 -3.71 6.49 -0.23
N GLN A 50 -5.03 6.48 -0.47
CA GLN A 50 -5.65 5.71 -1.54
C GLN A 50 -6.06 6.63 -2.70
N PRO A 51 -5.64 6.32 -3.94
CA PRO A 51 -6.00 7.12 -5.11
C PRO A 51 -7.50 7.12 -5.47
N ALA A 52 -8.27 6.16 -4.97
CA ALA A 52 -9.70 6.03 -5.24
C ALA A 52 -10.44 5.39 -4.05
N GLN A 53 -11.73 5.70 -3.90
CA GLN A 53 -12.57 5.11 -2.86
C GLN A 53 -13.02 3.68 -3.21
N GLY A 54 -13.17 2.83 -2.19
CA GLY A 54 -13.70 1.46 -2.34
C GLY A 54 -12.63 0.37 -2.50
N TYR A 55 -11.34 0.71 -2.48
CA TYR A 55 -10.28 -0.31 -2.44
C TYR A 55 -10.18 -0.92 -1.03
N PRO A 56 -10.15 -2.26 -0.91
CA PRO A 56 -10.07 -2.91 0.39
C PRO A 56 -8.79 -2.50 1.12
N LEU A 57 -8.95 -1.71 2.18
CA LEU A 57 -7.88 -1.34 3.11
C LEU A 57 -7.58 -2.56 3.98
N LYS A 58 -6.39 -3.17 3.82
CA LYS A 58 -5.89 -4.14 4.79
C LYS A 58 -5.24 -3.40 5.96
N LEU A 59 -6.08 -2.82 6.83
CA LEU A 59 -5.63 -2.15 8.07
C LEU A 59 -5.09 -3.14 9.10
N GLN A 60 -5.17 -4.45 8.84
CA GLN A 60 -4.62 -5.55 9.67
C GLN A 60 -3.11 -5.42 9.93
N LEU A 61 -2.39 -4.64 9.11
CA LEU A 61 -0.96 -4.37 9.26
C LEU A 61 -0.66 -3.06 10.00
N ILE A 62 -1.69 -2.27 10.30
CA ILE A 62 -1.60 -1.01 11.06
C ILE A 62 -1.88 -1.33 12.52
N ASN A 63 -0.95 -0.96 13.40
CA ASN A 63 -1.08 -1.24 14.82
C ASN A 63 -2.23 -0.41 15.44
N GLY A 64 -3.15 -1.08 16.14
CA GLY A 64 -4.23 -0.42 16.89
C GLY A 64 -5.54 -0.20 16.13
N VAL A 65 -5.65 -0.64 14.87
CA VAL A 65 -6.93 -0.64 14.14
C VAL A 65 -7.66 -1.96 14.38
N GLN A 66 -8.82 -1.92 15.04
CA GLN A 66 -9.69 -3.09 15.19
C GLN A 66 -10.44 -3.39 13.88
N PRO A 67 -10.67 -4.68 13.55
CA PRO A 67 -11.24 -5.12 12.28
C PRO A 67 -12.70 -4.69 12.08
#